data_AF-E2Z9T0-F1
#
_entry.id   AF-E2Z9T0-F1
#
_cell.length_a   1.000
_cell.length_b   1.000
_cell.length_c   1.000
_cell.angle_alpha   90.00
_cell.angle_beta   90.00
_cell.angle_gamma   90.00
#
_symmetry.space_group_name_H-M   'P 1'
#
loop_
_entity.id
_entity.type
_entity.pdbx_description
1 polymer ?
#
loop_
_entity_poly.entity_id
_entity_poly.type
_entity_poly.pdbx_seq_one_letter_code
_entity_poly.pdbx_strand_id
1 'polypeptide(L)'
;MRGWDTEVLATARPPARTSFIYIGEFTLTIYDKPFKTYNEQIELLKSRGLIVEDYGFAYHALSTLSYYDLITRYQRYFMPDGKKFIDNITIELLYNFSLFDRSVQAFILKYSLLIENTVKTKLSHIMAKDFGVNEASYLSASKYRESFKLPNNESLKFSSLAFECKKAIIDPKIARDPTLYYHRKHNHIPPWILLKNLSFNNTISLIKLLRNKQRNRIINELVPFPQVRLRDKTNFVFCSLGAIRLFHDFAACNLDFTTLYTYEINHLSPTILFKLLDDQYLIKSENNRIPLTEKAFSRGLYGVMLSMLVYLKGSHLVGEFITDFLYLFKDFNDSDSADKKRLFKYYSDIANMPADTPMRLQSYLSQYKQANNDSRSFR
;
A
#
# COMPACT_ATOMS: atom_id res chain seq x y z
N MET A 1 -15.32 18.64 -15.45
CA MET A 1 -16.28 18.77 -14.33
C MET A 1 -15.48 19.01 -13.07
N ARG A 2 -15.95 19.96 -12.26
CA ARG A 2 -15.16 20.83 -11.35
C ARG A 2 -14.44 20.08 -10.22
N GLY A 3 -13.38 20.74 -9.72
CA GLY A 3 -12.42 20.26 -8.74
C GLY A 3 -13.03 19.69 -7.48
N TRP A 4 -12.36 18.66 -6.96
CA TRP A 4 -12.67 18.05 -5.68
C TRP A 4 -11.70 18.66 -4.68
N ASP A 5 -12.26 19.44 -3.76
CA ASP A 5 -11.55 20.06 -2.64
C ASP A 5 -10.88 18.97 -1.79
N THR A 6 -9.56 19.07 -1.67
CA THR A 6 -8.72 18.28 -0.77
C THR A 6 -8.80 18.76 0.70
N GLU A 7 -9.86 19.49 1.05
CA GLU A 7 -10.05 20.12 2.36
C GLU A 7 -10.77 19.26 3.42
N VAL A 8 -10.96 17.95 3.18
CA VAL A 8 -11.66 17.08 4.15
C VAL A 8 -10.72 16.37 5.15
N LEU A 9 -9.39 16.56 5.08
CA LEU A 9 -8.45 15.87 5.99
C LEU A 9 -7.72 16.76 7.00
N ALA A 10 -8.04 18.05 7.12
CA ALA A 10 -7.56 18.88 8.21
C ALA A 10 -8.57 19.97 8.56
N THR A 11 -8.97 20.05 9.83
CA THR A 11 -9.83 21.09 10.44
C THR A 11 -11.35 20.90 10.37
N ALA A 12 -11.84 19.74 10.77
CA ALA A 12 -13.06 19.67 11.57
C ALA A 12 -12.85 18.61 12.64
N ARG A 13 -12.60 19.01 13.89
CA ARG A 13 -13.03 18.13 15.00
C ARG A 13 -14.55 18.07 14.83
N PRO A 14 -15.16 16.91 14.52
CA PRO A 14 -16.60 16.83 14.66
C PRO A 14 -16.91 17.26 16.10
N PRO A 15 -17.94 18.09 16.34
CA PRO A 15 -18.36 18.35 17.71
C PRO A 15 -18.58 17.00 18.37
N ALA A 16 -17.99 16.79 19.55
CA ALA A 16 -18.28 15.61 20.35
C ALA A 16 -19.79 15.63 20.61
N ARG A 17 -20.55 14.86 19.83
CA ARG A 17 -21.97 14.63 20.02
C ARG A 17 -22.09 13.62 21.16
N THR A 18 -21.82 14.10 22.36
CA THR A 18 -22.16 13.37 23.57
C THR A 18 -23.32 14.13 24.18
N SER A 19 -24.53 13.61 24.00
CA SER A 19 -25.71 14.20 24.61
C SER A 19 -25.77 13.73 26.07
N PHE A 20 -25.69 14.67 27.00
CA PHE A 20 -25.86 14.41 28.42
C PHE A 20 -27.31 14.70 28.81
N ILE A 21 -27.95 13.75 29.49
CA ILE A 21 -29.21 14.00 30.21
C ILE A 21 -28.88 14.04 31.71
N TYR A 22 -29.25 15.14 32.35
CA TYR A 22 -29.09 15.32 33.80
C TYR A 22 -30.37 14.87 34.52
N ILE A 23 -30.24 13.92 35.45
CA ILE A 23 -31.33 13.48 36.33
C ILE A 23 -30.80 13.53 37.77
N GLY A 24 -31.08 14.62 38.49
CA GLY A 24 -30.51 14.86 39.83
C GLY A 24 -28.98 15.01 39.79
N GLU A 25 -28.26 14.35 40.71
CA GLU A 25 -26.78 14.35 40.75
C GLU A 25 -26.11 13.39 39.76
N PHE A 26 -26.88 12.66 38.93
CA PHE A 26 -26.36 11.69 37.97
C PHE A 26 -26.37 12.23 36.54
N THR A 27 -25.24 12.08 35.85
CA THR A 27 -25.09 12.34 34.41
C THR A 27 -25.29 11.05 33.61
N LEU A 28 -26.41 10.95 32.88
CA LEU A 28 -26.61 9.88 31.91
C LEU A 28 -25.93 10.28 30.60
N THR A 29 -24.90 9.53 30.21
CA THR A 29 -24.20 9.74 28.94
C THR A 29 -24.89 8.95 27.83
N ILE A 30 -25.47 9.64 26.84
CA ILE A 30 -26.01 8.97 25.65
C ILE A 30 -24.89 8.87 24.63
N TYR A 31 -24.47 7.65 24.37
CA TYR A 31 -23.49 7.35 23.34
C TYR A 31 -24.17 7.29 21.97
N ASP A 32 -23.64 8.03 21.00
CA ASP A 32 -24.10 8.00 19.59
C ASP A 32 -23.94 6.63 18.91
N LYS A 33 -23.05 5.78 19.44
CA LYS A 33 -22.76 4.42 18.99
C LYS A 33 -22.85 3.46 20.19
N PRO A 34 -24.05 3.23 20.75
CA PRO A 34 -24.20 2.38 21.91
C PRO A 34 -23.91 0.92 21.55
N PHE A 35 -23.60 0.10 22.55
CA PHE A 35 -23.45 -1.33 22.38
C PHE A 35 -24.71 -1.94 21.74
N LYS A 36 -24.50 -2.87 20.82
CA LYS A 36 -25.53 -3.72 20.21
C LYS A 36 -25.02 -5.14 20.18
N THR A 37 -25.84 -6.06 20.65
CA THR A 37 -25.64 -7.50 20.44
C THR A 37 -25.65 -7.83 18.94
N TYR A 38 -25.10 -8.97 18.56
CA TYR A 38 -25.10 -9.38 17.15
C TYR A 38 -26.52 -9.47 16.57
N ASN A 39 -27.50 -9.96 17.34
CA ASN A 39 -28.90 -10.01 16.91
C ASN A 39 -29.48 -8.60 16.65
N GLU A 40 -29.21 -7.63 17.53
CA GLU A 40 -29.63 -6.25 17.33
C GLU A 40 -28.93 -5.59 16.13
N GLN A 41 -27.67 -5.97 15.85
CA GLN A 41 -26.97 -5.53 14.65
C GLN A 41 -27.62 -6.12 13.39
N ILE A 42 -28.00 -7.39 13.38
CA ILE A 42 -28.69 -8.03 12.24
C ILE A 42 -30.02 -7.33 11.96
N GLU A 43 -30.84 -7.09 12.98
CA GLU A 43 -32.13 -6.39 12.80
C GLU A 43 -31.92 -4.94 12.33
N LEU A 44 -30.89 -4.25 12.83
CA LEU A 44 -30.51 -2.93 12.31
C LEU A 44 -30.16 -3.00 10.82
N LEU A 45 -29.39 -3.99 10.37
CA LEU A 45 -29.02 -4.14 8.96
C LEU A 45 -30.24 -4.43 8.08
N LYS A 46 -31.15 -5.31 8.52
CA LYS A 46 -32.42 -5.57 7.85
C LYS A 46 -33.28 -4.30 7.75
N SER A 47 -33.38 -3.52 8.82
CA SER A 47 -34.10 -2.24 8.83
C SER A 47 -33.54 -1.22 7.83
N ARG A 48 -32.25 -1.34 7.48
CA ARG A 48 -31.57 -0.52 6.48
C ARG A 48 -31.64 -1.10 5.07
N GLY A 49 -32.37 -2.19 4.85
CA GLY A 49 -32.57 -2.80 3.55
C GLY A 49 -31.52 -3.85 3.17
N LEU A 50 -30.69 -4.33 4.11
CA LEU A 50 -29.82 -5.47 3.83
C LEU A 50 -30.64 -6.76 3.76
N ILE A 51 -30.39 -7.55 2.72
CA ILE A 51 -31.00 -8.88 2.57
C ILE A 51 -30.26 -9.86 3.49
N VAL A 52 -30.99 -10.50 4.39
CA VAL A 52 -30.50 -11.53 5.31
C VAL A 52 -31.43 -12.74 5.19
N GLU A 53 -31.02 -13.71 4.38
CA GLU A 53 -31.77 -14.96 4.16
C GLU A 53 -31.39 -16.00 5.22
N ASP A 54 -30.10 -16.14 5.52
CA ASP A 54 -29.59 -17.00 6.58
C ASP A 54 -29.18 -16.17 7.81
N TYR A 55 -30.02 -16.22 8.85
CA TYR A 55 -29.77 -15.53 10.11
C TYR A 55 -28.54 -16.08 10.85
N GLY A 56 -28.30 -17.41 10.77
CA GLY A 56 -27.16 -18.06 11.39
C GLY A 56 -25.86 -17.62 10.74
N PHE A 57 -25.84 -17.52 9.41
CA PHE A 57 -24.71 -16.96 8.68
C PHE A 57 -24.47 -15.50 9.03
N ALA A 58 -25.53 -14.67 9.11
CA ALA A 58 -25.38 -13.26 9.49
C ALA A 58 -24.76 -13.10 10.89
N TYR A 59 -25.16 -13.93 11.84
CA TYR A 59 -24.54 -13.99 13.17
C TYR A 59 -23.06 -14.37 13.09
N HIS A 60 -22.75 -15.43 12.32
CA HIS A 60 -21.37 -15.85 12.10
C HIS A 60 -20.52 -14.74 11.46
N ALA A 61 -21.03 -14.05 10.45
CA ALA A 61 -20.35 -12.95 9.77
C ALA A 61 -20.01 -11.81 10.72
N LEU A 62 -20.97 -11.35 11.54
CA LEU A 62 -20.78 -10.23 12.48
C LEU A 62 -19.97 -10.59 13.74
N SER A 63 -19.93 -11.87 14.11
CA SER A 63 -19.07 -12.35 15.20
C SER A 63 -17.63 -12.65 14.73
N THR A 64 -17.44 -12.88 13.43
CA THR A 64 -16.12 -13.13 12.82
C THR A 64 -15.44 -11.84 12.35
N LEU A 65 -16.21 -10.94 11.74
CA LEU A 65 -15.76 -9.63 11.27
C LEU A 65 -16.52 -8.55 12.03
N SER A 66 -15.79 -7.55 12.52
CA SER A 66 -16.42 -6.46 13.26
C SER A 66 -17.46 -5.74 12.38
N TYR A 67 -18.52 -5.20 12.99
CA TYR A 67 -19.49 -4.37 12.28
C TYR A 67 -18.81 -3.23 11.50
N TYR A 68 -17.70 -2.70 12.04
CA TYR A 68 -16.91 -1.69 11.32
C TYR A 68 -16.31 -2.24 10.03
N ASP A 69 -15.63 -3.38 10.08
CA ASP A 69 -14.94 -3.97 8.94
C ASP A 69 -15.89 -4.51 7.88
N LEU A 70 -17.07 -4.98 8.30
CA LEU A 70 -18.06 -5.54 7.39
C LEU A 70 -18.97 -4.46 6.78
N ILE A 71 -19.34 -3.45 7.56
CA ILE A 71 -20.40 -2.49 7.18
C ILE A 71 -19.86 -1.07 7.09
N THR A 72 -19.33 -0.52 8.18
CA THR A 72 -18.97 0.91 8.27
C THR A 72 -17.88 1.30 7.27
N ARG A 73 -16.88 0.45 7.09
CA ARG A 73 -15.76 0.66 6.16
C ARG A 73 -16.24 0.93 4.73
N TYR A 74 -17.18 0.12 4.26
CA TYR A 74 -17.69 0.20 2.89
C TYR A 74 -19.00 0.98 2.78
N GLN A 75 -19.45 1.61 3.87
CA GLN A 75 -20.76 2.26 3.97
C GLN A 75 -20.99 3.26 2.84
N ARG A 76 -19.99 4.07 2.48
CA ARG A 76 -20.14 5.10 1.45
C ARG A 76 -20.47 4.55 0.05
N TYR A 77 -20.20 3.27 -0.19
CA TYR A 77 -20.39 2.61 -1.48
C TYR A 77 -21.67 1.80 -1.54
N PHE A 78 -22.01 1.12 -0.44
CA PHE A 78 -23.21 0.31 -0.36
C PHE A 78 -24.40 1.06 0.24
N MET A 79 -24.19 2.21 0.89
CA MET A 79 -25.20 3.11 1.45
C MET A 79 -24.87 4.59 1.16
N PRO A 80 -24.95 5.06 -0.11
CA PRO A 80 -24.51 6.41 -0.49
C PRO A 80 -25.32 7.53 0.19
N ASP A 81 -26.57 7.28 0.60
CA ASP A 81 -27.40 8.22 1.37
C ASP A 81 -27.13 8.17 2.90
N GLY A 82 -26.24 7.27 3.33
CA GLY A 82 -25.88 7.01 4.72
C GLY A 82 -26.95 6.30 5.55
N LYS A 83 -28.09 5.93 4.95
CA LYS A 83 -29.27 5.39 5.64
C LYS A 83 -29.62 3.98 5.21
N LYS A 84 -29.70 3.71 3.90
CA LYS A 84 -30.16 2.44 3.35
C LYS A 84 -29.15 1.84 2.38
N PHE A 85 -29.12 0.51 2.34
CA PHE A 85 -28.36 -0.22 1.35
C PHE A 85 -28.94 0.02 -0.04
N ILE A 86 -28.07 0.03 -1.05
CA ILE A 86 -28.49 -0.09 -2.45
C ILE A 86 -29.17 -1.45 -2.65
N ASP A 87 -29.98 -1.55 -3.72
CA ASP A 87 -30.77 -2.75 -3.97
C ASP A 87 -29.90 -4.01 -4.15
N ASN A 88 -30.45 -5.15 -3.74
CA ASN A 88 -29.88 -6.49 -3.94
C ASN A 88 -28.48 -6.68 -3.31
N ILE A 89 -28.29 -6.14 -2.10
CA ILE A 89 -27.10 -6.39 -1.27
C ILE A 89 -27.46 -7.38 -0.16
N THR A 90 -26.72 -8.49 -0.12
CA THR A 90 -26.84 -9.53 0.90
C THR A 90 -25.68 -9.45 1.90
N ILE A 91 -25.85 -10.04 3.07
CA ILE A 91 -24.78 -10.14 4.07
C ILE A 91 -23.61 -11.01 3.59
N GLU A 92 -23.89 -12.06 2.82
CA GLU A 92 -22.91 -12.96 2.18
C GLU A 92 -22.02 -12.20 1.20
N LEU A 93 -22.61 -11.30 0.39
CA LEU A 93 -21.87 -10.46 -0.55
C LEU A 93 -20.89 -9.56 0.21
N LEU A 94 -21.33 -8.89 1.27
CA LEU A 94 -20.47 -8.01 2.07
C LEU A 94 -19.36 -8.80 2.77
N TYR A 95 -19.67 -10.00 3.27
CA TYR A 95 -18.70 -10.89 3.90
C TYR A 95 -17.62 -11.32 2.92
N ASN A 96 -18.02 -11.84 1.75
CA ASN A 96 -17.09 -12.24 0.69
C ASN A 96 -16.27 -11.05 0.16
N PHE A 97 -16.88 -9.87 0.03
CA PHE A 97 -16.17 -8.65 -0.34
C PHE A 97 -15.08 -8.29 0.68
N SER A 98 -15.39 -8.38 1.98
CA SER A 98 -14.43 -8.09 3.05
C SER A 98 -13.28 -9.11 3.08
N LEU A 99 -13.56 -10.39 2.85
CA LEU A 99 -12.52 -11.43 2.72
C LEU A 99 -11.65 -11.23 1.48
N PHE A 100 -12.24 -10.81 0.36
CA PHE A 100 -11.48 -10.47 -0.84
C PHE A 100 -10.54 -9.30 -0.59
N ASP A 101 -11.04 -8.22 0.02
CA ASP A 101 -10.19 -7.07 0.37
C ASP A 101 -9.01 -7.52 1.24
N ARG A 102 -9.28 -8.32 2.29
CA ARG A 102 -8.23 -8.93 3.15
C ARG A 102 -7.19 -9.71 2.36
N SER A 103 -7.61 -10.43 1.32
CA SER A 103 -6.70 -11.20 0.46
C SER A 103 -5.82 -10.27 -0.39
N VAL A 104 -6.38 -9.17 -0.90
CA VAL A 104 -5.60 -8.11 -1.55
C VAL A 104 -4.66 -7.42 -0.55
N GLN A 105 -5.07 -7.21 0.70
CA GLN A 105 -4.23 -6.63 1.74
C GLN A 105 -3.00 -7.51 2.02
N ALA A 106 -3.22 -8.82 2.17
CA ALA A 106 -2.15 -9.80 2.35
C ALA A 106 -1.21 -9.85 1.14
N PHE A 107 -1.75 -9.77 -0.08
CA PHE A 107 -0.98 -9.69 -1.30
C PHE A 107 -0.05 -8.47 -1.33
N ILE A 108 -0.56 -7.27 -1.03
CA ILE A 108 0.23 -6.04 -0.96
C ILE A 108 1.29 -6.13 0.15
N LEU A 109 0.95 -6.70 1.30
CA LEU A 109 1.87 -6.90 2.42
C LEU A 109 3.05 -7.81 2.01
N LYS A 110 2.79 -8.95 1.36
CA LYS A 110 3.81 -9.89 0.87
C LYS A 110 4.84 -9.17 -0.03
N TYR A 111 4.37 -8.46 -1.05
CA TYR A 111 5.26 -7.87 -2.05
C TYR A 111 5.91 -6.56 -1.59
N SER A 112 5.28 -5.78 -0.71
CA SER A 112 5.91 -4.62 -0.09
C SER A 112 7.09 -5.02 0.80
N LEU A 113 6.96 -6.10 1.58
CA LEU A 113 8.07 -6.64 2.40
C LEU A 113 9.24 -7.12 1.54
N LEU A 114 8.96 -7.79 0.41
CA LEU A 114 9.99 -8.23 -0.54
C LEU A 114 10.74 -7.04 -1.15
N ILE A 115 10.01 -5.99 -1.53
CA ILE A 115 10.60 -4.76 -2.09
C ILE A 115 11.40 -4.00 -1.05
N GLU A 116 10.89 -3.84 0.18
CA GLU A 116 11.62 -3.23 1.28
C GLU A 116 12.95 -3.94 1.52
N ASN A 117 12.94 -5.27 1.59
CA ASN A 117 14.14 -6.08 1.75
C ASN A 117 15.11 -5.89 0.59
N THR A 118 14.63 -5.84 -0.65
CA THR A 118 15.45 -5.58 -1.85
C THR A 118 16.10 -4.21 -1.79
N VAL A 119 15.34 -3.18 -1.40
CA VAL A 119 15.85 -1.81 -1.23
C VAL A 119 16.93 -1.77 -0.15
N LYS A 120 16.67 -2.36 1.02
CA LYS A 120 17.64 -2.44 2.13
C LYS A 120 18.91 -3.18 1.73
N THR A 121 18.80 -4.30 1.02
CA THR A 121 19.95 -5.05 0.52
C THR A 121 20.81 -4.21 -0.40
N LYS A 122 20.21 -3.59 -1.44
CA LYS A 122 20.96 -2.74 -2.38
C LYS A 122 21.57 -1.51 -1.70
N LEU A 123 20.84 -0.88 -0.78
CA LEU A 123 21.34 0.25 0.00
C LEU A 123 22.52 -0.14 0.88
N SER A 124 22.41 -1.24 1.63
CA SER A 124 23.48 -1.73 2.51
C SER A 124 24.76 -2.04 1.75
N HIS A 125 24.64 -2.64 0.56
CA HIS A 125 25.78 -2.94 -0.29
C HIS A 125 26.50 -1.67 -0.76
N ILE A 126 25.75 -0.65 -1.20
CA ILE A 126 26.33 0.64 -1.59
C ILE A 126 26.99 1.34 -0.41
N MET A 127 26.32 1.38 0.75
CA MET A 127 26.86 2.01 1.96
C MET A 127 28.16 1.33 2.41
N ALA A 128 28.17 0.00 2.48
CA ALA A 128 29.36 -0.75 2.87
C ALA A 128 30.52 -0.55 1.89
N LYS A 129 30.24 -0.62 0.58
CA LYS A 129 31.27 -0.48 -0.46
C LYS A 129 31.88 0.93 -0.49
N ASP A 130 31.07 1.98 -0.36
CA ASP A 130 31.52 3.35 -0.56
C ASP A 130 31.93 4.05 0.74
N PHE A 131 31.38 3.65 1.88
CA PHE A 131 31.58 4.29 3.18
C PHE A 131 32.19 3.37 4.25
N GLY A 132 32.36 2.08 3.97
CA GLY A 132 32.87 1.09 4.93
C GLY A 132 31.79 0.49 5.82
N VAL A 133 32.21 -0.44 6.69
CA VAL A 133 31.29 -1.28 7.49
C VAL A 133 31.03 -0.75 8.90
N ASN A 134 31.80 0.23 9.38
CA ASN A 134 31.62 0.79 10.72
C ASN A 134 30.58 1.93 10.72
N GLU A 135 29.68 1.91 11.71
CA GLU A 135 28.59 2.86 11.87
C GLU A 135 29.03 4.33 11.93
N ALA A 136 30.17 4.63 12.56
CA ALA A 136 30.70 5.98 12.63
C ALA A 136 31.15 6.50 11.25
N SER A 137 31.54 5.58 10.35
CA SER A 137 31.97 5.92 9.00
C SER A 137 30.78 6.09 8.06
N TYR A 138 29.90 5.08 7.98
CA TYR A 138 28.78 5.11 7.05
C TYR A 138 27.61 5.99 7.50
N LEU A 139 27.49 6.34 8.79
CA LEU A 139 26.54 7.36 9.29
C LEU A 139 27.21 8.72 9.54
N SER A 140 28.42 8.97 9.02
CA SER A 140 29.04 10.29 9.11
C SER A 140 28.21 11.32 8.34
N ALA A 141 27.92 12.47 8.95
CA ALA A 141 27.17 13.57 8.34
C ALA A 141 27.79 14.04 6.99
N SER A 142 29.11 13.87 6.83
CA SER A 142 29.82 14.17 5.58
C SER A 142 29.36 13.33 4.38
N LYS A 143 28.66 12.21 4.58
CA LYS A 143 28.15 11.33 3.50
C LYS A 143 26.73 11.69 3.06
N TYR A 144 26.07 12.56 3.80
CA TYR A 144 24.68 12.93 3.60
C TYR A 144 24.55 14.44 3.33
N ARG A 145 23.37 14.82 2.89
CA ARG A 145 22.88 16.20 2.88
C ARG A 145 22.37 16.50 4.29
N GLU A 146 22.52 17.75 4.73
CA GLU A 146 21.99 18.18 6.02
C GLU A 146 20.46 18.02 6.09
N SER A 147 19.79 18.36 5.00
CA SER A 147 18.34 18.24 4.92
C SER A 147 17.81 17.97 3.51
N PHE A 148 16.54 17.56 3.43
CA PHE A 148 15.78 17.33 2.22
C PHE A 148 14.36 17.90 2.36
N LYS A 149 13.99 18.80 1.45
CA LYS A 149 12.64 19.41 1.42
C LYS A 149 11.60 18.40 0.91
N LEU A 150 10.53 18.24 1.67
CA LEU A 150 9.39 17.39 1.34
C LEU A 150 8.29 18.22 0.63
N PRO A 151 7.35 17.56 -0.07
CA PRO A 151 6.26 18.25 -0.77
C PRO A 151 5.35 19.08 0.14
N ASN A 152 5.23 18.70 1.41
CA ASN A 152 4.45 19.41 2.44
C ASN A 152 5.22 20.59 3.08
N ASN A 153 6.28 21.10 2.45
CA ASN A 153 7.17 22.15 2.95
C ASN A 153 7.99 21.82 4.21
N GLU A 154 7.80 20.64 4.81
CA GLU A 154 8.65 20.15 5.89
C GLU A 154 10.05 19.79 5.40
N SER A 155 10.98 19.66 6.34
CA SER A 155 12.36 19.35 6.06
C SER A 155 12.79 18.10 6.82
N LEU A 156 13.11 17.05 6.08
CA LEU A 156 13.76 15.85 6.62
C LEU A 156 15.22 16.21 6.95
N LYS A 157 15.62 16.10 8.22
CA LYS A 157 16.99 16.40 8.67
C LYS A 157 17.80 15.13 8.90
N PHE A 158 19.07 15.15 8.51
CA PHE A 158 19.97 14.02 8.75
C PHE A 158 20.23 13.78 10.23
N SER A 159 20.33 14.83 11.05
CA SER A 159 20.53 14.68 12.50
C SER A 159 19.43 13.86 13.18
N SER A 160 18.16 14.12 12.82
CA SER A 160 17.02 13.34 13.29
C SER A 160 17.10 11.88 12.84
N LEU A 161 17.48 11.64 11.58
CA LEU A 161 17.61 10.27 11.06
C LEU A 161 18.79 9.51 11.68
N ALA A 162 19.91 10.18 11.92
CA ALA A 162 21.07 9.60 12.60
C ALA A 162 20.73 9.19 14.04
N PHE A 163 19.90 10.00 14.72
CA PHE A 163 19.38 9.65 16.04
C PHE A 163 18.51 8.39 16.01
N GLU A 164 17.62 8.27 15.03
CA GLU A 164 16.82 7.04 14.84
C GLU A 164 17.68 5.81 14.50
N CYS A 165 18.75 5.99 13.70
CA CYS A 165 19.71 4.91 13.45
C CYS A 165 20.44 4.48 14.74
N LYS A 166 20.82 5.45 15.59
CA LYS A 166 21.46 5.16 16.88
C LYS A 166 20.53 4.38 17.80
N LYS A 167 19.26 4.79 17.91
CA LYS A 167 18.23 4.04 18.65
C LYS A 167 18.09 2.60 18.16
N ALA A 168 18.05 2.40 16.84
CA ALA A 168 17.97 1.06 16.23
C ALA A 168 19.19 0.16 16.53
N ILE A 169 20.28 0.71 17.08
CA ILE A 169 21.46 -0.03 17.53
C ILE A 169 21.42 -0.26 19.04
N ILE A 170 21.17 0.80 19.83
CA ILE A 170 21.44 0.78 21.29
C ILE A 170 20.20 0.59 22.17
N ASP A 171 19.01 0.94 21.67
CA ASP A 171 17.79 0.88 22.49
C ASP A 171 17.21 -0.53 22.45
N PRO A 172 17.24 -1.31 23.56
CA PRO A 172 16.75 -2.69 23.56
C PRO A 172 15.23 -2.81 23.40
N LYS A 173 14.47 -1.71 23.51
CA LYS A 173 13.02 -1.69 23.22
C LYS A 173 12.74 -1.59 21.72
N ILE A 174 13.71 -1.08 20.95
CA ILE A 174 13.59 -0.83 19.51
C ILE A 174 14.39 -1.88 18.73
N ALA A 175 15.64 -2.08 19.09
CA ALA A 175 16.53 -3.04 18.47
C ALA A 175 16.13 -4.47 18.79
N ARG A 176 16.15 -5.33 17.77
CA ARG A 176 15.95 -6.77 17.83
C ARG A 176 17.14 -7.47 17.18
N ASP A 177 17.20 -8.80 17.31
CA ASP A 177 18.19 -9.57 16.57
C ASP A 177 17.96 -9.46 15.05
N PRO A 178 19.04 -9.40 14.25
CA PRO A 178 20.44 -9.64 14.61
C PRO A 178 21.20 -8.42 15.18
N THR A 179 20.62 -7.21 15.22
CA THR A 179 21.36 -6.01 15.62
C THR A 179 21.79 -6.04 17.08
N LEU A 180 20.93 -6.50 17.99
CA LEU A 180 21.29 -6.64 19.41
C LEU A 180 22.45 -7.63 19.62
N TYR A 181 22.39 -8.79 18.97
CA TYR A 181 23.50 -9.75 18.98
C TYR A 181 24.81 -9.10 18.50
N TYR A 182 24.78 -8.41 17.36
CA TYR A 182 25.97 -7.74 16.81
C TYR A 182 26.51 -6.67 17.76
N HIS A 183 25.63 -5.87 18.37
CA HIS A 183 26.02 -4.83 19.31
C HIS A 183 26.72 -5.39 20.55
N ARG A 184 26.31 -6.58 21.00
CA ARG A 184 26.86 -7.23 22.21
C ARG A 184 28.10 -8.08 21.94
N LYS A 185 28.25 -8.63 20.74
CA LYS A 185 29.23 -9.70 20.44
C LYS A 185 30.25 -9.34 19.36
N HIS A 186 30.05 -8.25 18.61
CA HIS A 186 30.94 -7.81 17.56
C HIS A 186 31.45 -6.38 17.82
N ASN A 187 32.51 -5.99 17.12
CA ASN A 187 33.17 -4.70 17.30
C ASN A 187 32.57 -3.55 16.46
N HIS A 188 31.56 -3.82 15.63
CA HIS A 188 30.83 -2.83 14.83
C HIS A 188 29.48 -3.39 14.36
N ILE A 189 28.60 -2.50 13.87
CA ILE A 189 27.36 -2.87 13.21
C ILE A 189 27.47 -2.61 11.71
N PRO A 190 27.51 -3.63 10.83
CA PRO A 190 27.48 -3.40 9.39
C PRO A 190 26.14 -2.81 8.90
N PRO A 191 26.12 -2.12 7.74
CA PRO A 191 24.88 -1.58 7.16
C PRO A 191 23.77 -2.62 6.97
N TRP A 192 24.09 -3.85 6.56
CA TRP A 192 23.09 -4.91 6.36
C TRP A 192 22.49 -5.45 7.66
N ILE A 193 23.17 -5.24 8.79
CA ILE A 193 22.65 -5.53 10.13
C ILE A 193 21.81 -4.37 10.63
N LEU A 194 22.29 -3.12 10.53
CA LEU A 194 21.53 -1.93 10.92
C LEU A 194 20.17 -1.87 10.24
N LEU A 195 20.13 -2.07 8.92
CA LEU A 195 18.90 -1.92 8.15
C LEU A 195 17.82 -2.97 8.49
N LYS A 196 18.15 -4.06 9.20
CA LYS A 196 17.13 -5.01 9.71
C LYS A 196 16.20 -4.39 10.74
N ASN A 197 16.70 -3.47 11.56
CA ASN A 197 15.93 -2.80 12.61
C ASN A 197 15.49 -1.38 12.25
N LEU A 198 15.88 -0.90 11.06
CA LEU A 198 15.43 0.39 10.57
C LEU A 198 14.06 0.24 9.88
N SER A 199 13.12 1.13 10.15
CA SER A 199 11.82 1.12 9.45
C SER A 199 11.97 1.41 7.96
N PHE A 200 10.97 1.03 7.15
CA PHE A 200 10.98 1.34 5.73
C PHE A 200 11.05 2.85 5.47
N ASN A 201 10.33 3.65 6.27
CA ASN A 201 10.35 5.11 6.17
C ASN A 201 11.76 5.69 6.38
N ASN A 202 12.46 5.21 7.41
CA ASN A 202 13.82 5.66 7.71
C ASN A 202 14.81 5.21 6.62
N THR A 203 14.58 4.04 6.03
CA THR A 203 15.35 3.56 4.86
C THR A 203 15.16 4.47 3.64
N ILE A 204 13.92 4.85 3.32
CA ILE A 204 13.61 5.80 2.23
C ILE A 204 14.25 7.17 2.52
N SER A 205 14.21 7.60 3.78
CA SER A 205 14.81 8.85 4.25
C SER A 205 16.33 8.87 4.09
N LEU A 206 17.01 7.75 4.37
CA LEU A 206 18.45 7.61 4.11
C LEU A 206 18.74 7.84 2.63
N ILE A 207 17.99 7.21 1.73
CA ILE A 207 18.18 7.37 0.27
C ILE A 207 17.99 8.83 -0.16
N LYS A 208 16.96 9.52 0.35
CA LYS A 208 16.70 10.94 0.03
C LYS A 208 17.86 11.84 0.46
N LEU A 209 18.46 11.57 1.62
CA LEU A 209 19.54 12.35 2.20
C LEU A 209 20.94 12.00 1.67
N LEU A 210 21.14 10.87 0.98
CA LEU A 210 22.44 10.56 0.36
C LEU A 210 22.90 11.67 -0.60
N ARG A 211 24.21 11.90 -0.65
CA ARG A 211 24.82 12.77 -1.67
C ARG A 211 24.60 12.20 -3.08
N ASN A 212 24.69 13.09 -4.08
CA ASN A 212 24.30 12.78 -5.46
C ASN A 212 24.96 11.51 -6.00
N LYS A 213 26.25 11.29 -5.75
CA LYS A 213 26.97 10.10 -6.25
C LYS A 213 26.29 8.80 -5.81
N GLN A 214 26.14 8.58 -4.51
CA GLN A 214 25.54 7.34 -3.98
C GLN A 214 24.03 7.29 -4.23
N ARG A 215 23.34 8.43 -4.12
CA ARG A 215 21.91 8.49 -4.43
C ARG A 215 21.63 8.07 -5.86
N ASN A 216 22.33 8.64 -6.83
CA ASN A 216 22.14 8.30 -8.25
C ASN A 216 22.45 6.81 -8.51
N ARG A 217 23.44 6.26 -7.80
CA ARG A 217 23.77 4.83 -7.88
C ARG A 217 22.64 3.94 -7.37
N ILE A 218 22.09 4.18 -6.19
CA ILE A 218 20.96 3.39 -5.68
C ILE A 218 19.72 3.54 -6.55
N ILE A 219 19.44 4.74 -7.08
CA ILE A 219 18.32 4.95 -8.02
C ILE A 219 18.48 4.09 -9.29
N ASN A 220 19.67 4.03 -9.86
CA ASN A 220 19.92 3.19 -11.04
C ASN A 220 19.94 1.68 -10.73
N GLU A 221 20.36 1.29 -9.53
CA GLU A 221 20.31 -0.10 -9.06
C GLU A 221 18.87 -0.59 -8.83
N LEU A 222 18.00 0.28 -8.32
CA LEU A 222 16.58 -0.01 -8.13
C LEU A 222 15.81 0.03 -9.44
N VAL A 223 16.18 0.94 -10.35
CA VAL A 223 15.48 1.20 -11.61
C VAL A 223 16.49 1.18 -12.78
N PRO A 224 16.99 -0.01 -13.16
CA PRO A 224 18.04 -0.16 -14.19
C PRO A 224 17.46 -0.08 -15.61
N PHE A 225 16.85 1.05 -15.96
CA PHE A 225 16.32 1.33 -17.30
C PHE A 225 17.09 2.50 -17.92
N PRO A 226 18.16 2.24 -18.71
CA PRO A 226 19.03 3.30 -19.22
C PRO A 226 18.29 4.32 -20.11
N GLN A 227 17.20 3.91 -20.76
CA GLN A 227 16.36 4.76 -21.60
C GLN A 227 15.57 5.82 -20.83
N VAL A 228 15.37 5.64 -19.52
CA VAL A 228 14.61 6.58 -18.67
C VAL A 228 15.57 7.57 -18.00
N ARG A 229 15.24 8.86 -18.03
CA ARG A 229 16.07 9.91 -17.43
C ARG A 229 16.20 9.72 -15.91
N LEU A 230 17.38 10.00 -15.37
CA LEU A 230 17.66 9.86 -13.93
C LEU A 230 16.70 10.68 -13.05
N ARG A 231 16.29 11.87 -13.51
CA ARG A 231 15.29 12.72 -12.81
C ARG A 231 13.96 11.97 -12.65
N ASP A 232 13.49 11.34 -13.73
CA ASP A 232 12.22 10.61 -13.75
C ASP A 232 12.31 9.35 -12.88
N LYS A 233 13.43 8.64 -12.92
CA LYS A 233 13.70 7.51 -12.01
C LYS A 233 13.70 7.95 -10.55
N THR A 234 14.33 9.08 -10.24
CA THR A 234 14.42 9.60 -8.86
C THR A 234 13.04 9.97 -8.34
N ASN A 235 12.24 10.67 -9.16
CA ASN A 235 10.86 10.99 -8.85
C ASN A 235 10.03 9.71 -8.62
N PHE A 236 10.11 8.76 -9.56
CA PHE A 236 9.43 7.47 -9.43
C PHE A 236 9.81 6.76 -8.14
N VAL A 237 11.10 6.60 -7.83
CA VAL A 237 11.53 5.87 -6.62
C VAL A 237 11.02 6.55 -5.35
N PHE A 238 11.10 7.88 -5.25
CA PHE A 238 10.65 8.57 -4.05
C PHE A 238 9.14 8.49 -3.85
N CYS A 239 8.38 8.60 -4.93
CA CYS A 239 6.92 8.49 -4.89
C CYS A 239 6.48 7.04 -4.65
N SER A 240 6.99 6.09 -5.41
CA SER A 240 6.58 4.68 -5.31
C SER A 240 6.98 4.01 -4.01
N LEU A 241 8.19 4.21 -3.48
CA LEU A 241 8.52 3.65 -2.16
C LEU A 241 7.66 4.28 -1.05
N GLY A 242 7.35 5.58 -1.16
CA GLY A 242 6.43 6.25 -0.24
C GLY A 242 5.01 5.68 -0.31
N ALA A 243 4.51 5.43 -1.53
CA ALA A 243 3.20 4.82 -1.76
C ALA A 243 3.13 3.37 -1.27
N ILE A 244 4.13 2.54 -1.62
CA ILE A 244 4.22 1.15 -1.18
C ILE A 244 4.25 1.08 0.35
N ARG A 245 5.03 1.94 1.01
CA ARG A 245 5.04 2.02 2.49
C ARG A 245 3.65 2.38 3.05
N LEU A 246 2.98 3.38 2.46
CA LEU A 246 1.68 3.81 2.95
C LEU A 246 0.64 2.68 2.86
N PHE A 247 0.60 1.97 1.74
CA PHE A 247 -0.28 0.82 1.56
C PHE A 247 0.10 -0.36 2.46
N HIS A 248 1.40 -0.62 2.66
CA HIS A 248 1.89 -1.61 3.63
C HIS A 248 1.37 -1.31 5.05
N ASP A 249 1.54 -0.07 5.52
CA ASP A 249 1.16 0.32 6.88
C ASP A 249 -0.36 0.22 7.09
N PHE A 250 -1.16 0.60 6.07
CA PHE A 250 -2.61 0.43 6.11
C PHE A 250 -3.02 -1.05 6.14
N ALA A 251 -2.44 -1.88 5.28
CA ALA A 251 -2.72 -3.32 5.24
C ALA A 251 -2.35 -4.01 6.57
N ALA A 252 -1.18 -3.68 7.13
CA ALA A 252 -0.70 -4.26 8.39
C ALA A 252 -1.59 -3.89 9.60
N CYS A 253 -2.21 -2.72 9.57
CA CYS A 253 -3.13 -2.26 10.62
C CYS A 253 -4.60 -2.61 10.34
N ASN A 254 -4.90 -3.35 9.26
CA ASN A 254 -6.27 -3.62 8.79
C ASN A 254 -7.07 -2.30 8.64
N LEU A 255 -6.46 -1.25 8.09
CA LEU A 255 -7.15 -0.01 7.73
C LEU A 255 -7.71 -0.13 6.31
N ASP A 256 -8.61 0.79 5.96
CA ASP A 256 -9.16 0.87 4.62
C ASP A 256 -8.14 1.47 3.65
N PHE A 257 -7.44 0.64 2.87
CA PHE A 257 -6.59 1.14 1.78
C PHE A 257 -7.28 1.13 0.42
N THR A 258 -8.47 0.52 0.29
CA THR A 258 -9.20 0.57 -0.99
C THR A 258 -9.51 2.02 -1.39
N THR A 259 -9.63 2.88 -0.38
CA THR A 259 -9.94 4.29 -0.53
C THR A 259 -8.71 5.20 -0.49
N LEU A 260 -7.52 4.60 -0.36
CA LEU A 260 -6.27 5.31 -0.22
C LEU A 260 -5.79 5.78 -1.60
N TYR A 261 -5.54 7.08 -1.68
CA TYR A 261 -4.97 7.71 -2.87
C TYR A 261 -3.64 8.36 -2.53
N THR A 262 -2.72 8.34 -3.49
CA THR A 262 -1.40 8.99 -3.40
C THR A 262 -1.47 10.45 -3.89
N TYR A 263 -2.57 11.17 -3.56
CA TYR A 263 -2.75 12.57 -3.94
C TYR A 263 -1.72 13.46 -3.22
N GLU A 264 -1.22 14.48 -3.93
CA GLU A 264 -0.31 15.54 -3.47
C GLU A 264 1.09 15.07 -3.01
N ILE A 265 1.16 13.97 -2.26
CA ILE A 265 2.36 13.33 -1.74
C ILE A 265 2.42 11.92 -2.37
N ASN A 266 3.58 11.56 -2.94
CA ASN A 266 3.80 10.27 -3.61
C ASN A 266 3.07 10.08 -4.95
N HIS A 267 2.75 11.15 -5.68
CA HIS A 267 2.10 11.06 -6.99
C HIS A 267 2.85 10.16 -7.99
N LEU A 268 2.21 9.05 -8.37
CA LEU A 268 2.73 8.09 -9.33
C LEU A 268 2.40 8.53 -10.77
N SER A 269 3.41 9.02 -11.48
CA SER A 269 3.25 9.49 -12.87
C SER A 269 2.92 8.34 -13.83
N PRO A 270 1.73 8.33 -14.46
CA PRO A 270 1.36 7.32 -15.45
C PRO A 270 2.35 7.25 -16.61
N THR A 271 2.85 8.41 -17.04
CA THR A 271 3.82 8.50 -18.14
C THR A 271 5.18 7.90 -17.79
N ILE A 272 5.61 8.01 -16.52
CA ILE A 272 6.86 7.39 -16.08
C ILE A 272 6.66 5.89 -15.93
N LEU A 273 5.55 5.45 -15.32
CA LEU A 273 5.19 4.03 -15.21
C LEU A 273 5.13 3.34 -16.57
N PHE A 274 4.45 3.95 -17.55
CA PHE A 274 4.36 3.44 -18.92
C PHE A 274 5.74 3.21 -19.53
N LYS A 275 6.66 4.19 -19.40
CA LYS A 275 8.05 4.06 -19.90
C LYS A 275 8.89 3.01 -19.16
N LEU A 276 8.61 2.78 -17.89
CA LEU A 276 9.36 1.84 -17.05
C LEU A 276 8.89 0.40 -17.26
N LEU A 277 7.58 0.19 -17.45
CA LEU A 277 7.03 -1.14 -17.70
C LEU A 277 7.19 -1.56 -19.17
N ASP A 278 7.32 -0.58 -20.07
CA ASP A 278 7.49 -0.79 -21.52
C ASP A 278 6.41 -1.71 -22.11
N ASP A 279 5.17 -1.45 -21.71
CA ASP A 279 4.03 -2.32 -21.95
C ASP A 279 2.79 -1.51 -22.38
N GLN A 280 1.96 -2.15 -23.20
CA GLN A 280 0.70 -1.59 -23.70
C GLN A 280 -0.55 -2.19 -23.05
N TYR A 281 -0.43 -3.26 -22.26
CA TYR A 281 -1.56 -3.99 -21.67
C TYR A 281 -1.97 -3.41 -20.31
N LEU A 282 -1.00 -3.10 -19.44
CA LEU A 282 -1.18 -2.59 -18.08
C LEU A 282 -1.69 -1.14 -18.08
N ILE A 283 -1.14 -0.29 -18.95
CA ILE A 283 -1.60 1.10 -19.11
C ILE A 283 -1.96 1.31 -20.58
N LYS A 284 -3.26 1.48 -20.85
CA LYS A 284 -3.73 1.68 -22.22
C LYS A 284 -3.43 3.10 -22.70
N SER A 285 -3.11 3.23 -23.98
CA SER A 285 -2.94 4.52 -24.64
C SER A 285 -3.75 4.59 -25.92
N GLU A 286 -4.29 5.77 -26.21
CA GLU A 286 -5.07 6.08 -27.41
C GLU A 286 -4.40 7.25 -28.11
N ASN A 287 -4.11 7.14 -29.41
CA ASN A 287 -3.43 8.18 -30.19
C ASN A 287 -2.14 8.71 -29.52
N ASN A 288 -1.31 7.79 -29.01
CA ASN A 288 -0.07 8.09 -28.28
C ASN A 288 -0.26 8.92 -26.99
N ARG A 289 -1.46 8.92 -26.40
CA ARG A 289 -1.77 9.61 -25.15
C ARG A 289 -2.47 8.67 -24.18
N ILE A 290 -2.16 8.79 -22.90
CA ILE A 290 -2.84 8.06 -21.83
C ILE A 290 -4.15 8.81 -21.50
N PRO A 291 -5.34 8.19 -21.66
CA PRO A 291 -6.63 8.79 -21.31
C PRO A 291 -6.71 9.21 -19.83
N LEU A 292 -7.62 10.15 -19.50
CA LEU A 292 -7.79 10.62 -18.12
C LEU A 292 -8.20 9.52 -17.14
N THR A 293 -8.99 8.55 -17.60
CA THR A 293 -9.40 7.36 -16.85
C THR A 293 -8.19 6.50 -16.47
N GLU A 294 -7.34 6.18 -17.44
CA GLU A 294 -6.10 5.44 -17.22
C GLU A 294 -5.13 6.17 -16.26
N LYS A 295 -5.04 7.50 -16.38
CA LYS A 295 -4.27 8.32 -15.44
C LYS A 295 -4.83 8.31 -14.03
N ALA A 296 -6.14 8.12 -13.85
CA ALA A 296 -6.76 8.08 -12.53
C ALA A 296 -6.41 6.78 -11.81
N PHE A 297 -6.34 5.65 -12.53
CA PHE A 297 -6.03 4.34 -11.93
C PHE A 297 -4.64 4.28 -11.28
N SER A 298 -3.67 5.07 -11.78
CA SER A 298 -2.32 5.08 -11.18
C SER A 298 -2.26 5.76 -9.81
N ARG A 299 -3.36 6.36 -9.33
CA ARG A 299 -3.37 7.17 -8.10
C ARG A 299 -3.70 6.38 -6.84
N GLY A 300 -4.03 5.10 -6.96
CA GLY A 300 -4.39 4.24 -5.84
C GLY A 300 -3.70 2.88 -5.91
N LEU A 301 -4.40 1.84 -5.49
CA LEU A 301 -3.90 0.46 -5.40
C LEU A 301 -3.24 -0.01 -6.71
N TYR A 302 -3.87 0.25 -7.85
CA TYR A 302 -3.35 -0.20 -9.14
C TYR A 302 -1.98 0.41 -9.45
N GLY A 303 -1.81 1.72 -9.24
CA GLY A 303 -0.50 2.38 -9.41
C GLY A 303 0.58 1.80 -8.49
N VAL A 304 0.21 1.42 -7.26
CA VAL A 304 1.13 0.74 -6.34
C VAL A 304 1.52 -0.63 -6.87
N MET A 305 0.56 -1.43 -7.33
CA MET A 305 0.85 -2.74 -7.97
C MET A 305 1.78 -2.60 -9.17
N LEU A 306 1.52 -1.63 -10.05
CA LEU A 306 2.39 -1.33 -11.20
C LEU A 306 3.79 -0.91 -10.76
N SER A 307 3.90 -0.14 -9.67
CA SER A 307 5.20 0.24 -9.10
C SER A 307 5.94 -0.96 -8.50
N MET A 308 5.22 -1.91 -7.89
CA MET A 308 5.80 -3.15 -7.40
C MET A 308 6.37 -3.99 -8.54
N LEU A 309 5.65 -4.13 -9.66
CA LEU A 309 6.13 -4.80 -10.87
C LEU A 309 7.44 -4.20 -11.40
N VAL A 310 7.58 -2.87 -11.34
CA VAL A 310 8.84 -2.19 -11.72
C VAL A 310 10.03 -2.63 -10.84
N TYR A 311 9.81 -2.93 -9.56
CA TYR A 311 10.85 -3.35 -8.62
C TYR A 311 11.15 -4.85 -8.63
N LEU A 312 10.15 -5.70 -8.89
CA LEU A 312 10.26 -7.17 -8.85
C LEU A 312 10.99 -7.77 -10.06
N LYS A 313 11.85 -7.00 -10.73
CA LYS A 313 12.50 -7.40 -11.99
C LYS A 313 13.12 -8.78 -11.93
N GLY A 314 12.79 -9.60 -12.93
CA GLY A 314 13.25 -10.98 -13.11
C GLY A 314 12.08 -11.86 -13.53
N SER A 315 12.31 -12.76 -14.51
CA SER A 315 11.27 -13.60 -15.13
C SER A 315 10.36 -14.30 -14.13
N HIS A 316 10.93 -14.72 -13.00
CA HIS A 316 10.23 -15.46 -11.97
C HIS A 316 9.34 -14.59 -11.06
N LEU A 317 9.88 -13.54 -10.42
CA LEU A 317 9.13 -12.75 -9.42
C LEU A 317 7.95 -11.97 -10.01
N VAL A 318 8.07 -11.48 -11.25
CA VAL A 318 6.94 -10.88 -11.98
C VAL A 318 5.86 -11.94 -12.23
N GLY A 319 6.27 -13.15 -12.61
CA GLY A 319 5.38 -14.29 -12.80
C GLY A 319 4.66 -14.70 -11.52
N GLU A 320 5.37 -14.77 -10.39
CA GLU A 320 4.78 -15.04 -9.09
C GLU A 320 3.81 -13.94 -8.67
N PHE A 321 4.18 -12.66 -8.81
CA PHE A 321 3.29 -11.53 -8.51
C PHE A 321 1.96 -11.63 -9.24
N ILE A 322 2.03 -11.85 -10.55
CA ILE A 322 0.83 -11.92 -11.37
C ILE A 322 0.03 -13.17 -11.04
N THR A 323 0.69 -14.32 -10.87
CA THR A 323 0.01 -15.59 -10.56
C THR A 323 -0.70 -15.51 -9.22
N ASP A 324 -0.05 -14.99 -8.18
CA ASP A 324 -0.66 -14.79 -6.85
C ASP A 324 -1.87 -13.86 -6.92
N PHE A 325 -1.76 -12.74 -7.64
CA PHE A 325 -2.89 -11.83 -7.80
C PHE A 325 -4.06 -12.49 -8.53
N LEU A 326 -3.78 -13.23 -9.60
CA LEU A 326 -4.81 -13.98 -10.34
C LEU A 326 -5.41 -15.12 -9.49
N TYR A 327 -4.64 -15.67 -8.55
CA TYR A 327 -5.11 -16.72 -7.64
C TYR A 327 -6.13 -16.18 -6.62
N LEU A 328 -6.11 -14.88 -6.30
CA LEU A 328 -7.11 -14.25 -5.43
C LEU A 328 -8.55 -14.45 -5.95
N PHE A 329 -8.72 -14.78 -7.24
CA PHE A 329 -10.01 -15.02 -7.88
C PHE A 329 -10.42 -16.49 -7.94
N LYS A 330 -9.55 -17.43 -7.54
CA LYS A 330 -9.76 -18.87 -7.70
C LYS A 330 -10.64 -19.47 -6.60
N ASP A 331 -10.53 -18.98 -5.37
CA ASP A 331 -11.18 -19.57 -4.18
C ASP A 331 -12.66 -19.17 -3.98
N PHE A 332 -13.21 -18.33 -4.85
CA PHE A 332 -14.66 -18.20 -4.95
C PHE A 332 -15.18 -19.48 -5.62
N ASN A 333 -16.08 -20.25 -5.00
CA ASN A 333 -16.54 -21.52 -5.56
C ASN A 333 -16.96 -21.42 -7.05
N ASP A 334 -16.64 -22.44 -7.85
CA ASP A 334 -16.91 -22.52 -9.30
C ASP A 334 -18.41 -22.52 -9.67
N SER A 335 -19.32 -22.49 -8.69
CA SER A 335 -20.75 -22.56 -8.91
C SER A 335 -21.42 -21.24 -9.32
N ASP A 336 -20.78 -20.07 -9.19
CA ASP A 336 -21.38 -18.83 -9.71
C ASP A 336 -20.38 -17.79 -10.25
N SER A 337 -20.09 -17.89 -11.55
CA SER A 337 -19.20 -16.95 -12.25
C SER A 337 -19.72 -15.51 -12.32
N ALA A 338 -21.04 -15.30 -12.13
CA ALA A 338 -21.66 -13.98 -12.21
C ALA A 338 -21.36 -13.18 -10.94
N ASP A 339 -21.45 -13.80 -9.77
CA ASP A 339 -21.14 -13.17 -8.50
C ASP A 339 -19.66 -12.81 -8.36
N LYS A 340 -18.74 -13.64 -8.89
CA LYS A 340 -17.31 -13.32 -8.94
C LYS A 340 -17.05 -12.03 -9.73
N LYS A 341 -17.65 -11.92 -10.92
CA LYS A 341 -17.53 -10.74 -11.78
C LYS A 341 -18.13 -9.51 -11.09
N ARG A 342 -19.27 -9.68 -10.42
CA ARG A 342 -19.94 -8.61 -9.68
C ARG A 342 -19.12 -8.14 -8.47
N LEU A 343 -18.54 -9.05 -7.70
CA LEU A 343 -17.69 -8.73 -6.55
C LEU A 343 -16.43 -7.99 -6.98
N PHE A 344 -15.72 -8.48 -8.00
CA PHE A 344 -14.54 -7.77 -8.50
C PHE A 344 -14.91 -6.44 -9.13
N LYS A 345 -16.07 -6.34 -9.79
CA LYS A 345 -16.55 -5.05 -10.32
C LYS A 345 -16.71 -4.04 -9.19
N TYR A 346 -17.40 -4.38 -8.10
CA TYR A 346 -17.48 -3.50 -6.92
C TYR A 346 -16.10 -3.14 -6.38
N TYR A 347 -15.20 -4.12 -6.26
CA TYR A 347 -13.86 -3.86 -5.73
C TYR A 347 -13.09 -2.90 -6.64
N SER A 348 -13.15 -3.12 -7.95
CA SER A 348 -12.45 -2.30 -8.92
C SER A 348 -12.95 -0.86 -8.96
N ASP A 349 -14.25 -0.65 -8.78
CA ASP A 349 -14.87 0.67 -8.72
C ASP A 349 -14.48 1.40 -7.41
N ILE A 350 -14.49 0.67 -6.29
CA ILE A 350 -14.12 1.19 -4.96
C ILE A 350 -12.64 1.57 -4.91
N ALA A 351 -11.77 0.68 -5.40
CA ALA A 351 -10.31 0.84 -5.43
C ALA A 351 -9.80 1.72 -6.58
N ASN A 352 -10.72 2.21 -7.43
CA ASN A 352 -10.43 2.97 -8.65
C ASN A 352 -9.31 2.30 -9.47
N MET A 353 -9.56 1.06 -9.90
CA MET A 353 -8.68 0.26 -10.74
C MET A 353 -9.42 -0.28 -11.96
N PRO A 354 -8.72 -0.68 -13.04
CA PRO A 354 -9.38 -1.20 -14.23
C PRO A 354 -10.16 -2.49 -13.92
N ALA A 355 -11.43 -2.56 -14.34
CA ALA A 355 -12.23 -3.78 -14.21
C ALA A 355 -11.68 -4.97 -15.03
N ASP A 356 -10.82 -4.69 -16.01
CA ASP A 356 -10.10 -5.69 -16.82
C ASP A 356 -8.70 -6.00 -16.28
N THR A 357 -8.34 -5.60 -15.05
CA THR A 357 -7.01 -5.84 -14.45
C THR A 357 -6.54 -7.29 -14.56
N PRO A 358 -7.36 -8.33 -14.28
CA PRO A 358 -6.93 -9.72 -14.46
C PRO A 358 -6.46 -10.02 -15.89
N MET A 359 -7.20 -9.53 -16.90
CA MET A 359 -6.84 -9.70 -18.31
C MET A 359 -5.56 -8.94 -18.66
N ARG A 360 -5.38 -7.71 -18.14
CA ARG A 360 -4.16 -6.91 -18.36
C ARG A 360 -2.93 -7.63 -17.82
N LEU A 361 -3.00 -8.14 -16.60
CA LEU A 361 -1.90 -8.88 -15.97
C LEU A 361 -1.60 -10.20 -16.69
N GLN A 362 -2.63 -10.92 -17.14
CA GLN A 362 -2.46 -12.16 -17.92
C GLN A 362 -1.80 -11.91 -19.29
N SER A 363 -2.22 -10.85 -20.00
CA SER A 363 -1.59 -10.45 -21.27
C SER A 363 -0.14 -10.04 -21.06
N TYR A 364 0.14 -9.23 -20.04
CA TYR A 364 1.50 -8.83 -19.68
C TYR A 364 2.36 -10.03 -19.32
N LEU A 365 1.86 -10.99 -18.52
CA LEU A 365 2.59 -12.20 -18.18
C LEU A 365 2.91 -13.05 -19.41
N SER A 366 1.99 -13.13 -20.37
CA SER A 366 2.16 -13.88 -21.61
C SER A 366 3.27 -13.27 -22.47
N GLN A 367 3.23 -11.95 -22.68
CA GLN A 367 4.29 -11.20 -23.37
C GLN A 367 5.64 -11.35 -22.66
N TYR A 368 5.65 -11.24 -21.33
CA TYR A 368 6.85 -11.32 -20.52
C TYR A 368 7.50 -12.71 -20.58
N LYS A 369 6.71 -13.78 -20.64
CA LYS A 369 7.22 -15.16 -20.85
C LYS A 369 7.81 -15.35 -22.25
N GLN A 370 7.17 -14.80 -23.29
CA GLN A 370 7.69 -14.88 -24.66
C GLN A 370 9.06 -14.21 -24.79
N ALA A 371 9.19 -12.95 -24.33
CA ALA A 371 10.46 -12.22 -24.38
C ALA A 371 11.62 -12.91 -23.62
N ASN A 372 11.30 -13.61 -22.52
CA ASN A 372 12.29 -14.37 -21.74
C ASN A 372 12.68 -15.71 -22.37
N ASN A 373 11.79 -16.34 -23.13
CA ASN A 373 12.10 -17.55 -23.89
C ASN A 373 12.96 -17.23 -25.10
N ASP A 374 12.64 -16.14 -25.82
CA ASP A 374 13.41 -15.71 -26.99
C ASP A 374 14.84 -15.34 -26.59
N SER A 375 15.03 -14.59 -25.50
CA SER A 375 16.37 -14.24 -25.00
C SER A 375 17.19 -15.42 -24.46
N ARG A 376 16.55 -16.57 -24.16
CA ARG A 376 17.24 -17.84 -23.86
C ARG A 376 17.57 -18.66 -25.10
N SER A 377 16.85 -18.46 -26.21
CA SER A 377 17.12 -19.16 -27.49
C SER A 377 18.26 -18.56 -28.31
N PHE A 378 18.66 -17.32 -28.01
CA PHE A 378 19.80 -16.62 -28.61
C PHE A 378 21.10 -16.69 -27.78
N ARG A 379 21.13 -17.50 -26.71
CA ARG A 379 22.33 -17.84 -25.93
C ARG A 379 22.59 -19.33 -26.04
#